data_AF-A0A1Y2VLC8-F1
#
_entry.id   AF-A0A1Y2VLC8-F1
#
_cell.length_a   1.000
_cell.length_b   1.000
_cell.length_c   1.000
_cell.angle_alpha   90.00
_cell.angle_beta   90.00
_cell.angle_gamma   90.00
#
_symmetry.space_group_name_H-M   'P 1'
#
loop_
_entity.id
_entity.type
_entity.pdbx_description
1 polymer ?
#
loop_
_entity_poly.entity_id
_entity_poly.type
_entity_poly.pdbx_seq_one_letter_code
_entity_poly.pdbx_strand_id
1 'polypeptide(L)'
;MPGVASNDVNDRSLFFSNWGTLPSTQDPYHQLSSQIHSFFHPPGTVTSSQTAGLHDFFSPANIRIFLDSYIHYHVHFSFLHIPTFRIMEAYTGLIAAMCCVGACYSDRVASSNSREIMNFLKIALERDCDLFASSGTQSSFKFSNGRNKQDIERLQALILMSALLTWHGTPIQRESARRLFPLVADISRRFELLQVRNDSYLHSIFHQPKISLEDMNPGKFDWAAWVEQESRIRLMYMVYLLDVARGLYFNCDPQFDSFEMRIPLPADDAAWEAQSALDCAQTLGLYGLDAARAKNPDGSQRSKQPELNLTLTALFHSSYSIHPGSTNLYGKFILIHAILAQIRRAQKDGRMPALDGSATPLSQNDWVIANGSDTGSGNVSANNSAAGTPVAGLSAQTYKAICTALDKFKSYWDMDMAIQFPPSTPNPRRYGFCRDGIHFFWLAKWMIKNTSVVDLQLSPDDRFRQVIQLLKSVKAWVMPDGASRGEELGSVSDIDNDYGVNNLTLDMAQLFKPLPSVMESPSMPSVKTEV
;
A
#
# COMPACT_ATOMS: atom_id res chain seq x y z
N MET A 1 59.11 50.26 -26.32
CA MET A 1 58.50 49.14 -25.59
C MET A 1 57.04 49.05 -26.02
N PRO A 2 56.56 47.84 -26.33
CA PRO A 2 55.26 47.61 -26.99
C PRO A 2 54.12 47.72 -25.97
N GLY A 3 52.87 47.97 -26.29
CA GLY A 3 52.16 48.09 -27.57
C GLY A 3 50.66 48.15 -27.24
N VAL A 4 49.97 49.08 -27.90
CA VAL A 4 48.54 49.41 -27.78
C VAL A 4 47.66 48.26 -28.27
N ALA A 5 46.51 48.00 -27.64
CA ALA A 5 45.17 48.03 -28.25
C ALA A 5 44.07 47.39 -27.39
N SER A 6 42.87 47.88 -27.65
CA SER A 6 41.63 47.84 -26.91
C SER A 6 40.60 46.83 -27.44
N ASN A 7 39.63 46.56 -26.56
CA ASN A 7 38.21 46.23 -26.79
C ASN A 7 37.76 44.79 -27.14
N ASP A 8 36.85 44.36 -26.25
CA ASP A 8 35.50 43.85 -26.52
C ASP A 8 35.22 42.33 -26.67
N VAL A 9 34.23 41.95 -25.85
CA VAL A 9 33.07 41.08 -26.17
C VAL A 9 33.20 39.55 -26.00
N ASN A 10 32.24 39.02 -25.22
CA ASN A 10 31.71 37.66 -25.17
C ASN A 10 32.67 36.50 -24.88
N ASP A 11 32.73 36.10 -23.60
CA ASP A 11 33.19 34.76 -23.22
C ASP A 11 32.00 33.87 -22.81
N ARG A 12 31.05 33.72 -23.75
CA ARG A 12 30.00 32.71 -23.75
C ARG A 12 30.07 31.99 -25.10
N SER A 13 30.92 30.98 -25.24
CA SER A 13 30.72 29.82 -26.15
C SER A 13 32.01 29.04 -26.42
N LEU A 14 32.55 28.26 -25.48
CA LEU A 14 33.63 27.33 -25.84
C LEU A 14 33.61 26.03 -25.01
N PHE A 15 32.50 25.28 -25.03
CA PHE A 15 32.50 23.84 -24.71
C PHE A 15 31.44 23.03 -25.49
N PHE A 16 31.16 23.41 -26.74
CA PHE A 16 30.44 22.54 -27.67
C PHE A 16 31.17 22.55 -29.02
N SER A 17 31.99 21.55 -29.26
CA SER A 17 32.36 21.07 -30.61
C SER A 17 33.08 19.73 -30.51
N ASN A 18 32.56 18.75 -31.23
CA ASN A 18 33.08 17.39 -31.43
C ASN A 18 32.90 16.37 -30.30
N TRP A 19 31.65 15.94 -30.12
CA TRP A 19 31.39 14.50 -29.97
C TRP A 19 30.69 14.01 -31.23
N GLY A 20 31.28 12.98 -31.84
CA GLY A 20 30.77 12.36 -33.06
C GLY A 20 29.33 11.88 -32.86
N THR A 21 28.56 11.96 -33.94
CA THR A 21 27.25 11.35 -34.11
C THR A 21 27.23 9.90 -33.60
N LEU A 22 26.76 9.69 -32.36
CA LEU A 22 26.21 8.40 -31.95
C LEU A 22 24.92 8.15 -32.75
N PRO A 23 24.60 6.89 -33.09
CA PRO A 23 23.33 6.59 -33.74
C PRO A 23 22.19 7.00 -32.80
N SER A 24 21.38 7.96 -33.24
CA SER A 24 20.11 8.42 -32.66
C SER A 24 19.64 7.58 -31.46
N THR A 25 19.97 7.99 -30.25
CA THR A 25 19.27 7.52 -29.03
C THR A 25 17.84 8.00 -29.17
N GLN A 26 16.94 7.12 -29.63
CA GLN A 26 15.51 7.40 -29.64
C GLN A 26 15.08 7.84 -28.24
N ASP A 27 14.26 8.89 -28.18
CA ASP A 27 13.62 9.33 -26.94
C ASP A 27 13.01 8.11 -26.21
N PRO A 28 13.34 7.86 -24.92
CA PRO A 28 12.87 6.69 -24.18
C PRO A 28 11.34 6.54 -24.24
N TYR A 29 10.60 7.66 -24.29
CA TYR A 29 9.15 7.62 -24.39
C TYR A 29 8.62 7.17 -25.76
N HIS A 30 9.38 7.40 -26.84
CA HIS A 30 9.08 6.84 -28.15
C HIS A 30 9.26 5.32 -28.17
N GLN A 31 10.33 4.83 -27.55
CA GLN A 31 10.55 3.39 -27.41
C GLN A 31 9.47 2.74 -26.55
N LEU A 32 9.12 3.33 -25.40
CA LEU A 32 8.05 2.86 -24.54
C LEU A 32 6.69 2.84 -25.25
N SER A 33 6.37 3.90 -26.00
CA SER A 33 5.15 3.95 -26.83
C SER A 33 5.09 2.76 -27.77
N SER A 34 6.16 2.49 -28.53
CA SER A 34 6.22 1.31 -29.41
C SER A 34 6.05 0.00 -28.66
N GLN A 35 6.75 -0.20 -27.53
CA GLN A 35 6.66 -1.41 -26.73
C GLN A 35 5.25 -1.64 -26.19
N ILE A 36 4.61 -0.59 -25.67
CA ILE A 36 3.25 -0.65 -25.14
C ILE A 36 2.27 -1.00 -26.26
N HIS A 37 2.38 -0.38 -27.44
CA HIS A 37 1.53 -0.74 -28.57
C HIS A 37 1.67 -2.22 -28.99
N SER A 38 2.91 -2.74 -29.03
CA SER A 38 3.14 -4.16 -29.29
C SER A 38 2.59 -5.06 -28.18
N PHE A 39 2.62 -4.61 -26.92
CA PHE A 39 2.02 -5.31 -25.80
C PHE A 39 0.50 -5.41 -25.95
N PHE A 40 -0.20 -4.39 -26.44
CA PHE A 40 -1.63 -4.51 -26.69
C PHE A 40 -1.95 -5.35 -27.93
N HIS A 41 -1.14 -5.24 -28.99
CA HIS A 41 -1.36 -5.88 -30.29
C HIS A 41 -0.24 -6.89 -30.63
N PRO A 42 -0.34 -8.15 -30.18
CA PRO A 42 0.59 -9.18 -30.58
C PRO A 42 0.47 -9.46 -32.09
N PRO A 43 1.54 -9.97 -32.72
CA PRO A 43 1.58 -10.22 -34.16
C PRO A 43 0.38 -11.05 -34.65
N GLY A 44 -0.31 -10.57 -35.69
CA GLY A 44 -1.47 -11.25 -36.30
C GLY A 44 -2.85 -10.80 -35.82
N THR A 45 -2.95 -9.80 -34.94
CA THR A 45 -4.24 -9.17 -34.60
C THR A 45 -4.68 -8.13 -35.64
N VAL A 46 -5.95 -8.14 -36.05
CA VAL A 46 -6.52 -7.16 -36.99
C VAL A 46 -6.73 -5.83 -36.28
N THR A 47 -6.07 -4.77 -36.74
CA THR A 47 -6.26 -3.38 -36.27
C THR A 47 -7.62 -2.84 -36.71
N SER A 48 -8.48 -2.52 -35.74
CA SER A 48 -9.80 -1.88 -35.93
C SER A 48 -9.74 -0.37 -35.65
N SER A 49 -10.80 0.40 -35.92
CA SER A 49 -10.86 1.84 -35.57
C SER A 49 -10.65 2.14 -34.08
N GLN A 50 -10.88 1.15 -33.20
CA GLN A 50 -10.64 1.25 -31.76
C GLN A 50 -9.14 1.34 -31.42
N THR A 51 -8.23 0.93 -32.32
CA THR A 51 -6.78 1.01 -32.08
C THR A 51 -6.24 2.43 -32.21
N ALA A 52 -6.96 3.34 -32.89
CA ALA A 52 -6.55 4.74 -33.01
C ALA A 52 -6.58 5.46 -31.65
N GLY A 53 -7.64 5.28 -30.85
CA GLY A 53 -7.74 5.85 -29.51
C GLY A 53 -6.65 5.33 -28.55
N LEU A 54 -6.27 4.06 -28.69
CA LEU A 54 -5.15 3.45 -27.96
C LEU A 54 -3.80 4.06 -28.37
N HIS A 55 -3.61 4.34 -29.67
CA HIS A 55 -2.40 5.01 -30.19
C HIS A 55 -2.21 6.40 -29.61
N ASP A 56 -3.26 7.21 -29.62
CA ASP A 56 -3.20 8.57 -29.07
C ASP A 56 -3.00 8.56 -27.54
N PHE A 57 -3.67 7.63 -26.84
CA PHE A 57 -3.55 7.49 -25.39
C PHE A 57 -2.11 7.20 -24.97
N PHE A 58 -1.42 6.25 -25.63
CA PHE A 58 -0.03 5.89 -25.35
C PHE A 58 0.98 6.60 -26.27
N SER A 59 0.68 7.84 -26.68
CA SER A 59 1.67 8.69 -27.32
C SER A 59 2.84 9.00 -26.37
N PRO A 60 4.06 9.24 -26.87
CA PRO A 60 5.23 9.52 -26.02
C PRO A 60 5.00 10.65 -25.01
N ALA A 61 4.33 11.73 -25.44
CA ALA A 61 3.99 12.85 -24.58
C ALA A 61 3.00 12.48 -23.46
N ASN A 62 1.99 11.66 -23.76
CA ASN A 62 1.03 11.21 -22.76
C ASN A 62 1.67 10.21 -21.79
N ILE A 63 2.54 9.30 -22.25
CA ILE A 63 3.27 8.37 -21.37
C ILE A 63 4.06 9.15 -20.31
N ARG A 64 4.81 10.17 -20.73
CA ARG A 64 5.55 11.03 -19.78
C ARG A 64 4.63 11.63 -18.73
N ILE A 65 3.56 12.32 -19.16
CA ILE A 65 2.63 13.00 -18.26
C ILE A 65 1.96 11.98 -17.32
N PHE A 66 1.52 10.84 -17.84
CA PHE A 66 0.85 9.84 -17.01
C PHE A 66 1.80 9.18 -16.00
N LEU A 67 3.05 8.92 -16.35
CA LEU A 67 4.03 8.41 -15.39
C LEU A 67 4.37 9.45 -14.30
N ASP A 68 4.43 10.73 -14.66
CA ASP A 68 4.59 11.81 -13.67
C ASP A 68 3.36 11.89 -12.75
N SER A 69 2.15 11.83 -13.32
CA SER A 69 0.88 11.84 -12.59
C SER A 69 0.62 10.58 -11.75
N TYR A 70 1.26 9.45 -12.06
CA TYR A 70 1.15 8.21 -11.27
C TYR A 70 1.56 8.41 -9.80
N ILE A 71 2.47 9.36 -9.54
CA ILE A 71 2.94 9.64 -8.18
C ILE A 71 1.79 10.04 -7.24
N HIS A 72 0.73 10.66 -7.74
CA HIS A 72 -0.46 10.96 -6.93
C HIS A 72 -1.11 9.71 -6.33
N TYR A 73 -1.13 8.59 -7.05
CA TYR A 73 -1.59 7.32 -6.51
C TYR A 73 -0.52 6.67 -5.61
N HIS A 74 0.75 6.74 -6.03
CA HIS A 74 1.88 6.14 -5.32
C HIS A 74 1.98 6.59 -3.86
N VAL A 75 1.79 7.90 -3.58
CA VAL A 75 1.85 8.44 -2.22
C VAL A 75 0.75 7.89 -1.31
N HIS A 76 -0.39 7.46 -1.88
CA HIS A 76 -1.42 6.77 -1.11
C HIS A 76 -1.13 5.28 -0.94
N PHE A 77 -0.36 4.65 -1.83
CA PHE A 77 -0.09 3.20 -1.85
C PHE A 77 1.32 2.91 -2.38
N SER A 78 2.33 3.09 -1.52
CA SER A 78 3.74 2.96 -1.90
C SER A 78 4.21 1.50 -1.85
N PHE A 79 3.89 0.73 -2.90
CA PHE A 79 4.32 -0.68 -3.06
C PHE A 79 5.31 -0.92 -4.20
N LEU A 80 5.70 0.15 -4.91
CA LEU A 80 6.77 0.17 -5.91
C LEU A 80 7.93 1.01 -5.38
N HIS A 81 9.16 0.52 -5.45
CA HIS A 81 10.32 1.28 -4.97
C HIS A 81 10.77 2.29 -6.04
N ILE A 82 10.13 3.46 -6.08
CA ILE A 82 10.42 4.51 -7.07
C ILE A 82 11.92 4.88 -7.15
N PRO A 83 12.71 4.95 -6.06
CA PRO A 83 14.13 5.31 -6.15
C PRO A 83 14.98 4.39 -7.06
N THR A 84 14.66 3.09 -7.08
CA THR A 84 15.36 2.09 -7.92
C THR A 84 14.55 1.67 -9.15
N PHE A 85 13.33 2.17 -9.32
CA PHE A 85 12.52 1.86 -10.49
C PHE A 85 13.13 2.47 -11.76
N ARG A 86 13.17 1.68 -12.84
CA ARG A 86 13.72 2.07 -14.15
C ARG A 86 12.71 1.71 -15.22
N ILE A 87 12.13 2.74 -15.85
CA ILE A 87 11.00 2.56 -16.78
C ILE A 87 11.36 1.76 -18.03
N MET A 88 12.62 1.83 -18.46
CA MET A 88 13.10 1.14 -19.66
C MET A 88 13.40 -0.35 -19.42
N GLU A 89 13.62 -0.76 -18.18
CA GLU A 89 13.91 -2.14 -17.81
C GLU A 89 12.68 -2.89 -17.28
N ALA A 90 11.66 -2.16 -16.85
CA ALA A 90 10.47 -2.72 -16.24
C ALA A 90 9.60 -3.47 -17.26
N TYR A 91 8.87 -4.46 -16.79
CA TYR A 91 7.83 -5.14 -17.55
C TYR A 91 6.85 -4.14 -18.20
N THR A 92 6.70 -4.22 -19.53
CA THR A 92 5.89 -3.27 -20.31
C THR A 92 4.44 -3.18 -19.83
N GLY A 93 3.83 -4.29 -19.39
CA GLY A 93 2.47 -4.30 -18.86
C GLY A 93 2.33 -3.51 -17.56
N LEU A 94 3.38 -3.45 -16.73
CA LEU A 94 3.41 -2.61 -15.53
C LEU A 94 3.45 -1.13 -15.90
N ILE A 95 4.28 -0.73 -16.86
CA ILE A 95 4.33 0.66 -17.36
C ILE A 95 2.97 1.07 -17.95
N ALA A 96 2.33 0.22 -18.74
CA ALA A 96 0.99 0.47 -19.28
C ALA A 96 -0.05 0.66 -18.16
N ALA A 97 0.00 -0.17 -17.10
CA ALA A 97 -0.88 -0.04 -15.94
C ALA A 97 -0.63 1.24 -15.12
N MET A 98 0.63 1.61 -14.91
CA MET A 98 1.02 2.87 -14.27
C MET A 98 0.49 4.08 -15.06
N CYS A 99 0.62 4.06 -16.38
CA CYS A 99 0.05 5.10 -17.25
C CYS A 99 -1.48 5.18 -17.13
N CYS A 100 -2.19 4.05 -17.07
CA CYS A 100 -3.64 4.07 -16.91
C CYS A 100 -4.06 4.66 -15.55
N VAL A 101 -3.31 4.39 -14.48
CA VAL A 101 -3.51 5.03 -13.17
C VAL A 101 -3.22 6.52 -13.25
N GLY A 102 -2.09 6.92 -13.82
CA GLY A 102 -1.72 8.32 -13.97
C GLY A 102 -2.71 9.13 -14.81
N ALA A 103 -3.31 8.52 -15.83
CA ALA A 103 -4.37 9.14 -16.63
C ALA A 103 -5.62 9.52 -15.81
N CYS A 104 -5.89 8.85 -14.68
CA CYS A 104 -6.96 9.26 -13.76
C CYS A 104 -6.67 10.60 -13.06
N TYR A 105 -5.43 11.07 -13.07
CA TYR A 105 -4.98 12.30 -12.41
C TYR A 105 -4.54 13.38 -13.42
N SER A 106 -4.93 13.25 -14.68
CA SER A 106 -4.52 14.16 -15.75
C SER A 106 -5.70 14.57 -16.63
N ASP A 107 -5.73 15.83 -17.05
CA ASP A 107 -6.77 16.39 -17.93
C ASP A 107 -6.57 16.08 -19.42
N ARG A 108 -5.53 15.34 -19.78
CA ARG A 108 -5.17 15.03 -21.19
C ARG A 108 -6.20 14.15 -21.89
N VAL A 109 -6.93 13.34 -21.14
CA VAL A 109 -7.86 12.35 -21.69
C VAL A 109 -9.16 12.38 -20.90
N ALA A 110 -10.28 12.27 -21.61
CA ALA A 110 -11.56 12.13 -20.95
C ALA A 110 -11.59 10.84 -20.12
N SER A 111 -12.22 10.93 -18.97
CA SER A 111 -12.42 9.82 -18.03
C SER A 111 -13.05 8.58 -18.72
N SER A 112 -13.96 8.79 -19.68
CA SER A 112 -14.56 7.71 -20.48
C SER A 112 -13.55 6.96 -21.35
N ASN A 113 -12.60 7.69 -21.96
CA ASN A 113 -11.53 7.10 -22.76
C ASN A 113 -10.59 6.26 -21.89
N SER A 114 -10.20 6.75 -20.71
CA SER A 114 -9.39 5.98 -19.75
C SER A 114 -10.04 4.63 -19.40
N ARG A 115 -11.36 4.63 -19.15
CA ARG A 115 -12.13 3.39 -18.88
C ARG A 115 -12.18 2.44 -20.07
N GLU A 116 -12.20 2.95 -21.30
CA GLU A 116 -12.10 2.10 -22.49
C GLU A 116 -10.71 1.45 -22.58
N ILE A 117 -9.63 2.22 -22.36
CA ILE A 117 -8.26 1.73 -22.33
C ILE A 117 -8.04 0.67 -21.23
N MET A 118 -8.70 0.81 -20.07
CA MET A 118 -8.68 -0.20 -19.01
C MET A 118 -9.18 -1.58 -19.48
N ASN A 119 -10.15 -1.63 -20.40
CA ASN A 119 -10.63 -2.92 -20.95
C ASN A 119 -9.56 -3.58 -21.81
N PHE A 120 -8.85 -2.79 -22.63
CA PHE A 120 -7.70 -3.29 -23.40
C PHE A 120 -6.57 -3.75 -22.47
N LEU A 121 -6.29 -3.01 -21.40
CA LEU A 121 -5.23 -3.35 -20.44
C LEU A 121 -5.51 -4.71 -19.80
N LYS A 122 -6.76 -4.91 -19.40
CA LYS A 122 -7.22 -6.17 -18.85
C LYS A 122 -7.01 -7.33 -19.81
N ILE A 123 -7.48 -7.22 -21.05
CA ILE A 123 -7.34 -8.28 -22.05
C ILE A 123 -5.86 -8.59 -22.31
N ALA A 124 -5.02 -7.56 -22.41
CA ALA A 124 -3.58 -7.73 -22.66
C ALA A 124 -2.87 -8.43 -21.49
N LEU A 125 -3.14 -8.03 -20.25
CA LEU A 125 -2.58 -8.65 -19.05
C LEU A 125 -3.07 -10.08 -18.83
N GLU A 126 -4.36 -10.34 -19.03
CA GLU A 126 -4.93 -11.70 -18.91
C GLU A 126 -4.28 -12.67 -19.90
N ARG A 127 -4.03 -12.21 -21.13
CA ARG A 127 -3.32 -12.96 -22.17
C ARG A 127 -1.84 -13.15 -21.84
N ASP A 128 -1.15 -12.10 -21.41
CA ASP A 128 0.29 -12.17 -21.16
C ASP A 128 0.64 -13.01 -19.93
N CYS A 129 -0.16 -12.91 -18.86
CA CYS A 129 -0.01 -13.70 -17.64
C CYS A 129 -0.63 -15.11 -17.74
N ASP A 130 -1.32 -15.40 -18.83
CA ASP A 130 -1.98 -16.67 -19.11
C ASP A 130 -3.00 -17.09 -18.04
N LEU A 131 -3.82 -16.13 -17.58
CA LEU A 131 -4.67 -16.29 -16.40
C LEU A 131 -5.82 -17.30 -16.59
N PHE A 132 -6.17 -17.61 -17.84
CA PHE A 132 -7.32 -18.46 -18.18
C PHE A 132 -6.97 -19.63 -19.13
N ALA A 133 -5.70 -19.88 -19.43
CA ALA A 133 -5.36 -21.06 -20.23
C ALA A 133 -5.67 -22.34 -19.45
N SER A 134 -6.65 -23.07 -19.97
CA SER A 134 -6.99 -24.41 -19.49
C SER A 134 -6.04 -25.41 -20.12
N SER A 135 -5.07 -25.89 -19.36
CA SER A 135 -4.31 -27.10 -19.69
C SER A 135 -4.27 -27.99 -18.45
N GLY A 136 -5.04 -29.08 -18.45
CA GLY A 136 -4.97 -30.25 -17.55
C GLY A 136 -4.53 -30.06 -16.09
N THR A 137 -5.44 -30.35 -15.16
CA THR A 137 -5.24 -30.59 -13.70
C THR A 137 -4.48 -29.56 -12.86
N GLN A 138 -3.77 -28.57 -13.41
CA GLN A 138 -3.19 -27.42 -12.68
C GLN A 138 -3.18 -26.17 -13.57
N SER A 139 -3.55 -25.01 -13.02
CA SER A 139 -3.40 -23.72 -13.70
C SER A 139 -1.93 -23.44 -13.99
N SER A 140 -1.54 -23.49 -15.26
CA SER A 140 -0.17 -23.23 -15.72
C SER A 140 0.00 -21.74 -16.03
N PHE A 141 0.09 -20.90 -15.00
CA PHE A 141 0.45 -19.50 -15.24
C PHE A 141 1.86 -19.37 -15.81
N LYS A 142 2.13 -18.32 -16.60
CA LYS A 142 3.49 -17.96 -17.03
C LYS A 142 4.31 -17.29 -15.92
N PHE A 143 4.37 -17.90 -14.74
CA PHE A 143 5.18 -17.42 -13.63
C PHE A 143 6.26 -18.43 -13.25
N SER A 144 7.41 -17.93 -12.87
CA SER A 144 8.52 -18.70 -12.28
C SER A 144 8.42 -18.73 -10.75
N ASN A 145 7.20 -18.87 -10.21
CA ASN A 145 6.89 -18.84 -8.77
C ASN A 145 7.43 -17.60 -8.03
N GLY A 146 7.49 -16.44 -8.71
CA GLY A 146 7.88 -15.19 -8.06
C GLY A 146 9.37 -15.11 -7.73
N ARG A 147 10.21 -15.89 -8.42
CA ARG A 147 11.68 -15.92 -8.22
C ARG A 147 12.44 -14.86 -9.02
N ASN A 148 11.82 -14.30 -10.05
CA ASN A 148 12.41 -13.25 -10.87
C ASN A 148 11.65 -11.93 -10.70
N LYS A 149 12.32 -10.82 -11.02
CA LYS A 149 11.76 -9.47 -10.96
C LYS A 149 10.49 -9.31 -11.81
N GLN A 150 10.46 -9.89 -13.01
CA GLN A 150 9.30 -9.77 -13.92
C GLN A 150 8.02 -10.40 -13.36
N ASP A 151 8.10 -11.51 -12.62
CA ASP A 151 6.94 -12.11 -11.97
C ASP A 151 6.31 -11.15 -10.96
N ILE A 152 7.15 -10.47 -10.17
CA ILE A 152 6.72 -9.45 -9.21
C ILE A 152 6.12 -8.25 -9.95
N GLU A 153 6.74 -7.78 -11.03
CA GLU A 153 6.21 -6.68 -11.85
C GLU A 153 4.88 -7.02 -12.54
N ARG A 154 4.71 -8.27 -12.99
CA ARG A 154 3.41 -8.76 -13.51
C ARG A 154 2.34 -8.71 -12.43
N LEU A 155 2.64 -9.18 -11.21
CA LEU A 155 1.69 -9.10 -10.09
C LEU A 155 1.39 -7.65 -9.71
N GLN A 156 2.39 -6.76 -9.69
CA GLN A 156 2.19 -5.31 -9.51
C GLN A 156 1.23 -4.73 -10.58
N ALA A 157 1.39 -5.13 -11.85
CA ALA A 157 0.51 -4.70 -12.93
C ALA A 157 -0.94 -5.19 -12.73
N LEU A 158 -1.12 -6.46 -12.33
CA LEU A 158 -2.44 -7.02 -12.02
C LEU A 158 -3.11 -6.30 -10.83
N ILE A 159 -2.32 -5.86 -9.85
CA ILE A 159 -2.80 -5.09 -8.70
C ILE A 159 -3.22 -3.68 -9.09
N LEU A 160 -2.42 -2.97 -9.91
CA LEU A 160 -2.81 -1.65 -10.44
C LEU A 160 -4.06 -1.74 -11.30
N MET A 161 -4.16 -2.75 -12.17
CA MET A 161 -5.36 -3.00 -12.95
C MET A 161 -6.58 -3.29 -12.05
N SER A 162 -6.42 -4.12 -11.02
CA SER A 162 -7.50 -4.41 -10.06
C SER A 162 -7.96 -3.14 -9.33
N ALA A 163 -7.03 -2.26 -8.96
CA ALA A 163 -7.33 -0.97 -8.35
C ALA A 163 -8.11 -0.05 -9.31
N LEU A 164 -7.67 0.06 -10.58
CA LEU A 164 -8.36 0.82 -11.62
C LEU A 164 -9.81 0.36 -11.79
N LEU A 165 -10.00 -0.93 -12.03
CA LEU A 165 -11.32 -1.52 -12.24
C LEU A 165 -12.23 -1.33 -11.00
N THR A 166 -11.65 -1.35 -9.79
CA THR A 166 -12.39 -1.23 -8.55
C THR A 166 -12.79 0.22 -8.23
N TRP A 167 -11.86 1.17 -8.37
CA TRP A 167 -12.00 2.53 -7.84
C TRP A 167 -12.21 3.62 -8.90
N HIS A 168 -11.97 3.33 -10.18
CA HIS A 168 -12.29 4.21 -11.32
C HIS A 168 -13.32 3.59 -12.27
N GLY A 169 -13.53 2.27 -12.19
CA GLY A 169 -14.35 1.54 -13.16
C GLY A 169 -15.85 1.80 -13.06
N THR A 170 -16.55 1.38 -14.11
CA THR A 170 -18.01 1.18 -14.11
C THR A 170 -18.42 -0.01 -13.22
N PRO A 171 -19.71 -0.19 -12.90
CA PRO A 171 -20.19 -1.38 -12.21
C PRO A 171 -19.75 -2.71 -12.84
N ILE A 172 -19.75 -2.79 -14.16
CA ILE A 172 -19.35 -4.00 -14.91
C ILE A 172 -17.84 -4.25 -14.78
N GLN A 173 -17.02 -3.20 -14.91
CA GLN A 173 -15.57 -3.30 -14.75
C GLN A 173 -15.20 -3.72 -13.31
N ARG A 174 -15.86 -3.13 -12.32
CA ARG A 174 -15.68 -3.45 -10.92
C ARG A 174 -16.12 -4.87 -10.58
N GLU A 175 -17.19 -5.36 -11.19
CA GLU A 175 -17.56 -6.77 -11.13
C GLU A 175 -16.46 -7.68 -11.67
N SER A 176 -15.86 -7.30 -12.79
CA SER A 176 -14.74 -8.06 -13.34
C SER A 176 -13.53 -8.11 -12.41
N ALA A 177 -13.20 -7.01 -11.72
CA ALA A 177 -12.14 -7.01 -10.70
C ALA A 177 -12.42 -8.02 -9.59
N ARG A 178 -13.68 -8.11 -9.14
CA ARG A 178 -14.08 -9.07 -8.10
C ARG A 178 -13.91 -10.52 -8.54
N ARG A 179 -14.19 -10.84 -9.81
CA ARG A 179 -14.03 -12.19 -10.38
C ARG A 179 -12.56 -12.57 -10.59
N LEU A 180 -11.72 -11.60 -10.92
CA LEU A 180 -10.28 -11.81 -11.14
C LEU A 180 -9.50 -12.04 -9.85
N PHE A 181 -9.89 -11.37 -8.76
CA PHE A 181 -9.11 -11.31 -7.54
C PHE A 181 -8.70 -12.68 -6.93
N PRO A 182 -9.52 -13.75 -6.95
CA PRO A 182 -9.08 -15.07 -6.50
C PRO A 182 -7.83 -15.60 -7.23
N LEU A 183 -7.65 -15.28 -8.52
CA LEU A 183 -6.44 -15.64 -9.26
C LEU A 183 -5.23 -14.84 -8.78
N VAL A 184 -5.40 -13.55 -8.50
CA VAL A 184 -4.36 -12.70 -7.90
C VAL A 184 -3.94 -13.25 -6.53
N ALA A 185 -4.90 -13.72 -5.73
CA ALA A 185 -4.63 -14.36 -4.45
C ALA A 185 -3.85 -15.68 -4.60
N ASP A 186 -4.24 -16.53 -5.57
CA ASP A 186 -3.52 -17.79 -5.88
C ASP A 186 -2.08 -17.52 -6.32
N ILE A 187 -1.85 -16.54 -7.21
CA ILE A 187 -0.51 -16.13 -7.65
C ILE A 187 0.33 -15.67 -6.45
N SER A 188 -0.24 -14.83 -5.59
CA SER A 188 0.43 -14.33 -4.38
C SER A 188 0.86 -15.46 -3.44
N ARG A 189 0.03 -16.51 -3.32
CA ARG A 189 0.36 -17.74 -2.56
C ARG A 189 1.48 -18.54 -3.19
N ARG A 190 1.44 -18.75 -4.50
CA ARG A 190 2.50 -19.46 -5.24
C ARG A 190 3.85 -18.74 -5.18
N PHE A 191 3.81 -17.42 -5.03
CA PHE A 191 5.01 -16.60 -4.84
C PHE A 191 5.50 -16.61 -3.38
N GLU A 192 4.79 -17.31 -2.48
CA GLU A 192 5.10 -17.40 -1.06
C GLU A 192 5.16 -16.02 -0.38
N LEU A 193 4.31 -15.08 -0.79
CA LEU A 193 4.34 -13.70 -0.28
C LEU A 193 3.85 -13.53 1.16
N LEU A 194 3.20 -14.56 1.73
CA LEU A 194 2.73 -14.56 3.13
C LEU A 194 3.85 -14.71 4.16
N GLN A 195 5.08 -14.96 3.72
CA GLN A 195 6.24 -15.18 4.58
C GLN A 195 7.48 -14.50 4.00
N VAL A 196 8.43 -14.18 4.88
CA VAL A 196 9.74 -13.66 4.47
C VAL A 196 10.53 -14.78 3.78
N ARG A 197 11.12 -14.48 2.62
CA ARG A 197 11.97 -15.46 1.91
C ARG A 197 13.39 -15.40 2.46
N ASN A 198 14.09 -16.52 2.32
CA ASN A 198 15.43 -16.71 2.85
C ASN A 198 16.38 -17.35 1.83
N ASP A 199 16.06 -17.24 0.54
CA ASP A 199 16.97 -17.57 -0.55
C ASP A 199 18.09 -16.53 -0.66
N SER A 200 19.26 -16.95 -1.14
CA SER A 200 20.51 -16.16 -1.07
C SER A 200 20.43 -14.74 -1.64
N TYR A 201 19.53 -14.46 -2.60
CA TYR A 201 19.39 -13.15 -3.24
C TYR A 201 18.25 -12.29 -2.65
N LEU A 202 17.37 -12.85 -1.81
CA LEU A 202 16.32 -12.12 -1.08
C LEU A 202 16.58 -12.11 0.43
N HIS A 203 17.69 -12.72 0.87
CA HIS A 203 18.06 -12.71 2.28
C HIS A 203 18.36 -11.29 2.73
N SER A 204 17.42 -10.71 3.47
CA SER A 204 17.58 -9.42 4.13
C SER A 204 17.50 -9.61 5.64
N ILE A 205 18.62 -9.31 6.32
CA ILE A 205 18.79 -9.42 7.77
C ILE A 205 17.63 -8.73 8.51
N PHE A 206 17.25 -7.53 8.08
CA PHE A 206 16.23 -6.71 8.74
C PHE A 206 14.79 -7.22 8.62
N HIS A 207 14.55 -8.24 7.80
CA HIS A 207 13.24 -8.88 7.69
C HIS A 207 13.18 -10.23 8.41
N GLN A 208 14.33 -10.80 8.82
CA GLN A 208 14.35 -12.10 9.49
C GLN A 208 13.78 -12.02 10.92
N PRO A 209 13.16 -13.10 11.44
CA PRO A 209 12.57 -13.11 12.79
C PRO A 209 13.51 -12.68 13.91
N LYS A 210 14.80 -13.03 13.80
CA LYS A 210 15.84 -12.71 14.79
C LYS A 210 17.02 -12.03 14.09
N ILE A 211 17.47 -10.92 14.66
CA ILE A 211 18.65 -10.17 14.21
C ILE A 211 19.70 -10.29 15.31
N SER A 212 20.90 -10.77 14.99
CA SER A 212 22.00 -10.80 15.95
C SER A 212 22.69 -9.43 16.02
N LEU A 213 23.33 -9.11 17.15
CA LEU A 213 24.11 -7.87 17.27
C LEU A 213 25.27 -7.80 16.25
N GLU A 214 25.81 -8.96 15.86
CA GLU A 214 26.87 -9.05 14.84
C GLU A 214 26.38 -8.72 13.43
N ASP A 215 25.07 -8.79 13.21
CA ASP A 215 24.42 -8.46 11.94
C ASP A 215 24.04 -6.98 11.84
N MET A 216 24.08 -6.24 12.96
CA MET A 216 23.94 -4.78 13.01
C MET A 216 25.22 -4.06 12.55
N ASN A 217 25.80 -4.51 11.43
CA ASN A 217 27.02 -3.98 10.86
C ASN A 217 26.74 -3.39 9.46
N PRO A 218 27.00 -2.08 9.23
CA PRO A 218 26.84 -1.45 7.93
C PRO A 218 27.54 -2.19 6.77
N GLY A 219 28.68 -2.84 7.04
CA GLY A 219 29.45 -3.56 6.02
C GLY A 219 28.79 -4.85 5.51
N LYS A 220 27.77 -5.37 6.21
CA LYS A 220 26.98 -6.55 5.79
C LYS A 220 25.64 -6.17 5.12
N PHE A 221 25.35 -4.87 5.00
CA PHE A 221 24.05 -4.42 4.50
C PHE A 221 23.97 -4.53 2.98
N ASP A 222 23.23 -5.53 2.51
CA ASP A 222 22.83 -5.63 1.11
C ASP A 222 21.53 -4.85 0.88
N TRP A 223 21.68 -3.62 0.36
CA TRP A 223 20.55 -2.75 0.07
C TRP A 223 19.65 -3.31 -1.04
N ALA A 224 20.21 -4.00 -2.04
CA ALA A 224 19.43 -4.56 -3.14
C ALA A 224 18.53 -5.69 -2.64
N ALA A 225 19.09 -6.62 -1.85
CA ALA A 225 18.30 -7.69 -1.22
C ALA A 225 17.25 -7.12 -0.24
N TRP A 226 17.58 -6.05 0.49
CA TRP A 226 16.62 -5.36 1.36
C TRP A 226 15.45 -4.75 0.57
N VAL A 227 15.73 -4.02 -0.52
CA VAL A 227 14.70 -3.42 -1.38
C VAL A 227 13.81 -4.49 -2.00
N GLU A 228 14.38 -5.58 -2.51
CA GLU A 228 13.61 -6.68 -3.09
C GLU A 228 12.70 -7.34 -2.05
N GLN A 229 13.21 -7.62 -0.84
CA GLN A 229 12.41 -8.23 0.22
C GLN A 229 11.30 -7.31 0.73
N GLU A 230 11.57 -6.02 0.92
CA GLU A 230 10.56 -5.04 1.33
C GLU A 230 9.53 -4.77 0.21
N SER A 231 9.94 -4.82 -1.07
CA SER A 231 9.03 -4.75 -2.23
C SER A 231 7.99 -5.87 -2.20
N ARG A 232 8.42 -7.10 -1.86
CA ARG A 232 7.51 -8.25 -1.71
C ARG A 232 6.54 -8.07 -0.56
N ILE A 233 7.01 -7.55 0.57
CA ILE A 233 6.20 -7.28 1.76
C ILE A 233 5.12 -6.22 1.45
N ARG A 234 5.53 -5.07 0.89
CA ARG A 234 4.61 -3.99 0.53
C ARG A 234 3.63 -4.40 -0.56
N LEU A 235 4.06 -5.19 -1.55
CA LEU A 235 3.16 -5.78 -2.55
C LEU A 235 2.13 -6.72 -1.91
N MET A 236 2.55 -7.60 -1.00
CA MET A 236 1.63 -8.49 -0.29
C MET A 236 0.62 -7.71 0.54
N TYR A 237 1.04 -6.63 1.20
CA TYR A 237 0.09 -5.79 1.93
C TYR A 237 -0.88 -5.06 1.01
N MET A 238 -0.46 -4.66 -0.18
CA MET A 238 -1.39 -4.10 -1.17
C MET A 238 -2.43 -5.15 -1.62
N VAL A 239 -2.00 -6.40 -1.86
CA VAL A 239 -2.90 -7.54 -2.15
C VAL A 239 -3.88 -7.74 -0.98
N TYR A 240 -3.36 -7.81 0.25
CA TYR A 240 -4.16 -8.03 1.46
C TYR A 240 -5.16 -6.90 1.70
N LEU A 241 -4.76 -5.63 1.57
CA LEU A 241 -5.64 -4.48 1.73
C LEU A 241 -6.75 -4.46 0.67
N LEU A 242 -6.46 -4.88 -0.57
CA LEU A 242 -7.50 -5.07 -1.59
C LEU A 242 -8.47 -6.19 -1.21
N ASP A 243 -8.00 -7.30 -0.62
CA ASP A 243 -8.89 -8.37 -0.13
C ASP A 243 -9.82 -7.87 0.99
N VAL A 244 -9.24 -7.16 1.98
CA VAL A 244 -10.02 -6.56 3.08
C VAL A 244 -11.01 -5.54 2.54
N ALA A 245 -10.61 -4.68 1.60
CA ALA A 245 -11.50 -3.72 0.96
C ALA A 245 -12.64 -4.43 0.21
N ARG A 246 -12.37 -5.55 -0.46
CA ARG A 246 -13.41 -6.37 -1.10
C ARG A 246 -14.43 -6.93 -0.11
N GLY A 247 -13.96 -7.42 1.03
CA GLY A 247 -14.84 -7.86 2.11
C GLY A 247 -15.66 -6.71 2.72
N LEU A 248 -15.02 -5.59 2.98
CA LEU A 248 -15.62 -4.42 3.62
C LEU A 248 -16.67 -3.76 2.71
N TYR A 249 -16.26 -3.33 1.51
CA TYR A 249 -17.05 -2.51 0.61
C TYR A 249 -17.96 -3.31 -0.33
N PHE A 250 -17.66 -4.57 -0.63
CA PHE A 250 -18.37 -5.33 -1.67
C PHE A 250 -18.95 -6.65 -1.19
N ASN A 251 -18.95 -6.88 0.12
CA ASN A 251 -19.41 -8.11 0.76
C ASN A 251 -18.74 -9.41 0.25
N CYS A 252 -17.59 -9.32 -0.44
CA CYS A 252 -16.90 -10.49 -0.97
C CYS A 252 -16.36 -11.39 0.15
N ASP A 253 -16.14 -12.66 -0.17
CA ASP A 253 -15.48 -13.57 0.75
C ASP A 253 -13.97 -13.31 0.76
N PRO A 254 -13.36 -13.28 1.97
CA PRO A 254 -11.94 -13.03 2.12
C PRO A 254 -11.14 -14.18 1.50
N GLN A 255 -10.08 -13.83 0.77
CA GLN A 255 -9.11 -14.78 0.26
C GLN A 255 -8.03 -15.10 1.29
N PHE A 256 -7.75 -14.18 2.22
CA PHE A 256 -6.68 -14.29 3.20
C PHE A 256 -7.19 -14.22 4.65
N ASP A 257 -6.51 -14.95 5.55
CA ASP A 257 -6.63 -14.74 7.00
C ASP A 257 -5.57 -13.73 7.47
N SER A 258 -5.96 -12.79 8.33
CA SER A 258 -5.01 -11.84 8.90
C SER A 258 -3.93 -12.53 9.75
N PHE A 259 -4.25 -13.68 10.37
CA PHE A 259 -3.31 -14.43 11.20
C PHE A 259 -2.40 -15.38 10.40
N GLU A 260 -2.65 -15.60 9.11
CA GLU A 260 -1.74 -16.38 8.24
C GLU A 260 -0.57 -15.54 7.71
N MET A 261 -0.67 -14.22 7.81
CA MET A 261 0.35 -13.25 7.37
C MET A 261 1.54 -13.24 8.33
N ARG A 262 2.62 -13.93 7.97
CA ARG A 262 3.88 -14.05 8.72
C ARG A 262 4.98 -13.18 8.11
N ILE A 263 4.63 -11.92 7.88
CA ILE A 263 5.54 -10.89 7.37
C ILE A 263 5.53 -9.69 8.33
N PRO A 264 6.67 -8.99 8.47
CA PRO A 264 6.74 -7.73 9.22
C PRO A 264 5.84 -6.68 8.57
N LEU A 265 5.26 -5.79 9.36
CA LEU A 265 4.60 -4.58 8.85
C LEU A 265 5.60 -3.77 7.99
N PRO A 266 5.14 -2.94 7.05
CA PRO A 266 6.04 -2.20 6.15
C PRO A 266 7.01 -1.31 6.92
N ALA A 267 8.29 -1.33 6.51
CA ALA A 267 9.32 -0.46 7.08
C ALA A 267 8.95 1.02 6.96
N ASP A 268 9.60 1.88 7.73
CA ASP A 268 9.36 3.32 7.70
C ASP A 268 9.61 3.90 6.30
N ASP A 269 8.78 4.86 5.88
CA ASP A 269 8.87 5.43 4.54
C ASP A 269 10.23 6.08 4.26
N ALA A 270 10.90 6.63 5.28
CA ALA A 270 12.25 7.15 5.12
C ALA A 270 13.26 6.10 4.63
N ALA A 271 13.14 4.84 5.09
CA ALA A 271 13.98 3.74 4.64
C ALA A 271 13.60 3.26 3.23
N TRP A 272 12.30 3.23 2.95
CA TRP A 272 11.74 2.81 1.66
C TRP A 272 11.91 3.84 0.55
N GLU A 273 12.00 5.13 0.88
CA GLU A 273 12.21 6.21 -0.10
C GLU A 273 13.69 6.60 -0.23
N ALA A 274 14.58 5.91 0.51
CA ALA A 274 16.00 6.18 0.48
C ALA A 274 16.57 6.09 -0.95
N GLN A 275 17.37 7.09 -1.34
CA GLN A 275 17.94 7.14 -2.69
C GLN A 275 19.29 6.43 -2.80
N SER A 276 19.87 6.02 -1.68
CA SER A 276 21.15 5.34 -1.61
C SER A 276 21.17 4.29 -0.49
N ALA A 277 22.06 3.30 -0.63
CA ALA A 277 22.30 2.30 0.41
C ALA A 277 22.71 2.93 1.74
N LEU A 278 23.49 4.01 1.71
CA LEU A 278 23.92 4.72 2.90
C LEU A 278 22.74 5.38 3.62
N ASP A 279 21.87 6.08 2.89
CA ASP A 279 20.68 6.71 3.47
C ASP A 279 19.76 5.66 4.08
N CYS A 280 19.51 4.57 3.37
CA CYS A 280 18.70 3.46 3.87
C CYS A 280 19.31 2.88 5.16
N ALA A 281 20.61 2.57 5.17
CA ALA A 281 21.30 2.08 6.35
C ALA A 281 21.23 3.06 7.55
N GLN A 282 21.35 4.37 7.32
CA GLN A 282 21.21 5.38 8.37
C GLN A 282 19.79 5.37 8.95
N THR A 283 18.75 5.31 8.11
CA THR A 283 17.34 5.26 8.56
C THR A 283 17.02 3.98 9.35
N LEU A 284 17.65 2.86 9.01
CA LEU A 284 17.53 1.57 9.69
C LEU A 284 18.40 1.46 10.95
N GLY A 285 19.08 2.54 11.37
CA GLY A 285 19.84 2.58 12.61
C GLY A 285 21.20 1.88 12.57
N LEU A 286 21.70 1.50 11.39
CA LEU A 286 23.04 0.90 11.24
C LEU A 286 24.17 1.86 11.61
N TYR A 287 23.91 3.17 11.57
CA TYR A 287 24.86 4.22 11.97
C TYR A 287 24.51 4.84 13.34
N GLY A 288 23.76 4.10 14.16
CA GLY A 288 23.35 4.53 15.49
C GLY A 288 22.04 5.32 15.50
N LEU A 289 21.49 5.49 16.72
CA LEU A 289 20.16 6.07 16.93
C LEU A 289 20.06 7.54 16.52
N ASP A 290 21.14 8.32 16.66
CA ASP A 290 21.12 9.74 16.29
C ASP A 290 21.05 9.93 14.78
N ALA A 291 21.74 9.08 14.00
CA ALA A 291 21.61 9.06 12.55
C ALA A 291 20.20 8.65 12.11
N ALA A 292 19.62 7.64 12.76
CA ALA A 292 18.24 7.22 12.50
C ALA A 292 17.24 8.35 12.79
N ARG A 293 17.33 9.02 13.94
CA ARG A 293 16.48 10.17 14.29
C ARG A 293 16.58 11.30 13.28
N ALA A 294 17.80 11.61 12.81
CA ALA A 294 18.03 12.68 11.85
C ALA A 294 17.44 12.36 10.46
N LYS A 295 17.51 11.10 10.03
CA LYS A 295 17.06 10.67 8.69
C LYS A 295 15.62 10.17 8.65
N ASN A 296 15.07 9.74 9.77
CA ASN A 296 13.74 9.16 9.92
C ASN A 296 13.00 9.80 11.12
N PRO A 297 12.80 11.13 11.12
CA PRO A 297 12.17 11.81 12.25
C PRO A 297 10.72 11.40 12.48
N ASP A 298 10.02 11.04 11.40
CA ASP A 298 8.57 10.79 11.38
C ASP A 298 8.20 9.30 11.45
N GLY A 299 9.19 8.40 11.49
CA GLY A 299 8.97 6.96 11.55
C GLY A 299 9.04 6.38 12.95
N SER A 300 8.92 5.06 13.02
CA SER A 300 9.23 4.29 14.23
C SER A 300 10.71 4.36 14.64
N GLN A 301 11.61 4.70 13.70
CA GLN A 301 13.07 4.68 13.85
C GLN A 301 13.63 3.28 14.13
N ARG A 302 12.83 2.24 13.88
CA ARG A 302 13.22 0.85 14.09
C ARG A 302 13.85 0.28 12.83
N SER A 303 14.87 -0.54 13.03
CA SER A 303 15.49 -1.31 11.95
C SER A 303 14.55 -2.38 11.38
N LYS A 304 13.57 -2.83 12.17
CA LYS A 304 12.57 -3.83 11.80
C LYS A 304 11.22 -3.53 12.46
N GLN A 305 10.14 -3.72 11.69
CA GLN A 305 8.77 -3.65 12.20
C GLN A 305 8.28 -5.00 12.75
N PRO A 306 7.31 -5.00 13.68
CA PRO A 306 6.60 -6.18 14.16
C PRO A 306 5.89 -6.97 13.04
N GLU A 307 5.80 -8.30 13.17
CA GLU A 307 4.99 -9.15 12.28
C GLU A 307 3.48 -8.96 12.49
N LEU A 308 2.69 -8.98 11.42
CA LEU A 308 1.24 -8.70 11.49
C LEU A 308 0.51 -9.65 12.43
N ASN A 309 0.65 -10.96 12.24
CA ASN A 309 0.01 -11.99 13.05
C ASN A 309 0.34 -11.85 14.56
N LEU A 310 1.60 -11.57 14.90
CA LEU A 310 2.04 -11.38 16.29
C LEU A 310 1.47 -10.09 16.87
N THR A 311 1.46 -9.01 16.09
CA THR A 311 0.92 -7.71 16.52
C THR A 311 -0.58 -7.79 16.77
N LEU A 312 -1.32 -8.48 15.89
CA LEU A 312 -2.74 -8.76 16.10
C LEU A 312 -2.95 -9.60 17.37
N THR A 313 -2.14 -10.63 17.59
CA THR A 313 -2.21 -11.44 18.82
C THR A 313 -2.04 -10.58 20.06
N ALA A 314 -1.07 -9.65 20.07
CA ALA A 314 -0.87 -8.71 21.16
C ALA A 314 -2.05 -7.73 21.35
N LEU A 315 -2.66 -7.25 20.25
CA LEU A 315 -3.83 -6.37 20.30
C LEU A 315 -5.05 -7.07 20.92
N PHE A 316 -5.38 -8.27 20.46
CA PHE A 316 -6.57 -8.99 20.92
C PHE A 316 -6.43 -9.61 22.33
N HIS A 317 -5.21 -9.88 22.79
CA HIS A 317 -4.99 -10.54 24.08
C HIS A 317 -4.72 -9.55 25.22
N SER A 318 -5.40 -9.65 26.35
CA SER A 318 -5.32 -8.66 27.45
C SER A 318 -3.95 -8.58 28.15
N SER A 319 -3.16 -9.65 28.13
CA SER A 319 -1.87 -9.72 28.84
C SER A 319 -0.71 -9.01 28.16
N TYR A 320 -0.90 -8.51 26.93
CA TYR A 320 0.17 -7.86 26.17
C TYR A 320 -0.18 -6.42 25.85
N SER A 321 0.82 -5.55 25.88
CA SER A 321 0.74 -4.20 25.32
C SER A 321 1.87 -4.03 24.29
N ILE A 322 1.68 -3.12 23.33
CA ILE A 322 2.70 -2.77 22.33
C ILE A 322 3.40 -1.49 22.81
N HIS A 323 4.73 -1.45 22.71
CA HIS A 323 5.49 -0.24 23.00
C HIS A 323 5.09 0.90 22.04
N PRO A 324 4.81 2.12 22.54
CA PRO A 324 4.67 3.29 21.66
C PRO A 324 5.90 3.46 20.78
N GLY A 325 5.69 3.89 19.53
CA GLY A 325 6.72 4.01 18.51
C GLY A 325 7.09 2.69 17.83
N SER A 326 6.42 1.57 18.13
CA SER A 326 6.75 0.27 17.52
C SER A 326 6.27 0.12 16.06
N THR A 327 5.35 0.98 15.61
CA THR A 327 4.74 0.90 14.28
C THR A 327 4.60 2.28 13.65
N ASN A 328 4.75 2.36 12.33
CA ASN A 328 4.43 3.58 11.57
C ASN A 328 2.94 3.64 11.18
N LEU A 329 2.53 4.76 10.57
CA LEU A 329 1.16 4.98 10.12
C LEU A 329 0.68 3.95 9.10
N TYR A 330 1.56 3.47 8.21
CA TYR A 330 1.16 2.45 7.23
C TYR A 330 0.86 1.12 7.91
N GLY A 331 1.72 0.69 8.83
CA GLY A 331 1.49 -0.49 9.67
C GLY A 331 0.20 -0.38 10.48
N LYS A 332 -0.08 0.79 11.08
CA LYS A 332 -1.35 1.05 11.78
C LYS A 332 -2.56 0.96 10.87
N PHE A 333 -2.47 1.50 9.65
CA PHE A 333 -3.54 1.39 8.67
C PHE A 333 -3.84 -0.09 8.34
N ILE A 334 -2.81 -0.91 8.16
CA ILE A 334 -2.97 -2.36 7.96
C ILE A 334 -3.62 -3.03 9.18
N LEU A 335 -3.19 -2.68 10.40
CA LEU A 335 -3.71 -3.26 11.64
C LEU A 335 -5.20 -2.98 11.83
N ILE A 336 -5.67 -1.76 11.58
CA ILE A 336 -7.10 -1.45 11.72
C ILE A 336 -7.95 -2.16 10.66
N HIS A 337 -7.42 -2.32 9.44
CA HIS A 337 -8.05 -3.11 8.39
C HIS A 337 -8.12 -4.60 8.75
N ALA A 338 -7.06 -5.13 9.37
CA ALA A 338 -7.08 -6.49 9.89
C ALA A 338 -8.11 -6.66 11.02
N ILE A 339 -8.25 -5.70 11.93
CA ILE A 339 -9.31 -5.71 12.96
C ILE A 339 -10.70 -5.68 12.29
N LEU A 340 -10.92 -4.84 11.26
CA LEU A 340 -12.17 -4.80 10.49
C LEU A 340 -12.48 -6.15 9.81
N ALA A 341 -11.47 -6.81 9.26
CA ALA A 341 -11.61 -8.15 8.68
C ALA A 341 -12.04 -9.18 9.76
N GLN A 342 -11.45 -9.12 10.96
CA GLN A 342 -11.84 -9.99 12.08
C GLN A 342 -13.24 -9.67 12.61
N ILE A 343 -13.64 -8.39 12.68
CA ILE A 343 -15.02 -7.99 13.02
C ILE A 343 -16.00 -8.65 12.05
N ARG A 344 -15.76 -8.52 10.75
CA ARG A 344 -16.62 -9.10 9.72
C ARG A 344 -16.70 -10.63 9.84
N ARG A 345 -15.56 -11.30 10.03
CA ARG A 345 -15.52 -12.75 10.22
C ARG A 345 -16.31 -13.17 11.45
N ALA A 346 -16.10 -12.49 12.58
CA ALA A 346 -16.82 -12.75 13.81
C ALA A 346 -18.34 -12.56 13.65
N GLN A 347 -18.78 -11.56 12.89
CA GLN A 347 -20.19 -11.32 12.59
C GLN A 347 -20.82 -12.40 11.69
N LYS A 348 -20.04 -13.03 10.80
CA LYS A 348 -20.50 -14.14 9.95
C LYS A 348 -20.51 -15.48 10.71
N ASP A 349 -19.44 -15.77 11.46
CA ASP A 349 -19.17 -17.11 12.00
C ASP A 349 -19.50 -17.23 13.51
N GLY A 350 -19.79 -16.11 14.17
CA GLY A 350 -20.09 -16.03 15.61
C GLY A 350 -18.89 -16.16 16.56
N ARG A 351 -17.69 -16.46 16.03
CA ARG A 351 -16.45 -16.62 16.80
C ARG A 351 -15.20 -16.18 16.02
N MET A 352 -14.09 -16.02 16.73
CA MET A 352 -12.76 -15.78 16.15
C MET A 352 -11.82 -16.96 16.45
N PRO A 353 -11.56 -17.88 15.50
CA PRO A 353 -10.74 -19.07 15.74
C PRO A 353 -9.32 -18.79 16.23
N ALA A 354 -8.74 -17.64 15.85
CA ALA A 354 -7.38 -17.25 16.22
C ALA A 354 -7.19 -16.97 17.73
N LEU A 355 -8.28 -16.81 18.49
CA LEU A 355 -8.25 -16.61 19.94
C LEU A 355 -8.43 -17.89 20.76
N ASP A 356 -8.72 -19.02 20.09
CA ASP A 356 -9.00 -20.30 20.74
C ASP A 356 -7.72 -21.15 20.96
N GLY A 357 -6.57 -20.72 20.44
CA GLY A 357 -5.29 -21.44 20.52
C GLY A 357 -4.38 -20.99 21.68
N SER A 358 -3.51 -21.89 22.17
CA SER A 358 -2.46 -21.54 23.13
C SER A 358 -1.44 -20.58 22.47
N ALA A 359 -1.43 -19.32 22.86
CA ALA A 359 -0.49 -18.35 22.33
C ALA A 359 0.95 -18.70 22.74
N THR A 360 1.86 -18.80 21.76
CA THR A 360 3.31 -18.77 22.03
C THR A 360 3.63 -17.51 22.82
N PRO A 361 4.47 -17.57 23.88
CA PRO A 361 4.84 -16.38 24.64
C PRO A 361 5.41 -15.28 23.73
N LEU A 362 4.74 -14.12 23.69
CA LEU A 362 5.17 -12.98 22.87
C LEU A 362 6.26 -12.15 23.53
N SER A 363 6.58 -12.41 24.80
CA SER A 363 7.53 -11.64 25.62
C SER A 363 8.98 -11.67 25.12
N GLN A 364 9.28 -12.52 24.13
CA GLN A 364 10.60 -12.54 23.47
C GLN A 364 10.78 -11.38 22.48
N ASN A 365 9.70 -10.71 22.10
CA ASN A 365 9.73 -9.58 21.18
C ASN A 365 9.97 -8.28 21.94
N ASP A 366 10.94 -7.49 21.51
CA ASP A 366 11.37 -6.23 22.13
C ASP A 366 10.30 -5.12 22.09
N TRP A 367 9.33 -5.23 21.19
CA TRP A 367 8.18 -4.32 21.05
C TRP A 367 6.98 -4.71 21.93
N VAL A 368 7.03 -5.84 22.65
CA VAL A 368 5.94 -6.34 23.50
C VAL A 368 6.23 -6.05 24.97
N ILE A 369 5.24 -5.49 25.66
CA ILE A 369 5.21 -5.33 27.11
C ILE A 369 4.28 -6.42 27.67
N ALA A 370 4.83 -7.32 28.49
CA ALA A 370 4.02 -8.26 29.26
C ALA A 370 3.42 -7.52 30.46
N ASN A 371 2.09 -7.42 30.49
CA ASN A 371 1.39 -6.89 31.66
C ASN A 371 1.50 -7.98 32.73
N GLY A 372 2.44 -7.83 33.66
CA GLY A 372 2.66 -8.79 34.74
C GLY A 372 1.35 -9.08 35.47
N SER A 373 1.09 -10.35 35.79
CA SER A 373 0.13 -10.66 36.83
C SER A 373 0.66 -10.04 38.12
N ASP A 374 -0.05 -9.05 38.66
CA ASP A 374 0.06 -8.74 40.08
C ASP A 374 -0.23 -10.03 40.85
N THR A 375 0.82 -10.73 41.25
CA THR A 375 0.79 -11.65 42.38
C THR A 375 0.74 -10.80 43.64
N GLY A 376 -0.40 -10.12 43.81
CA GLY A 376 -0.81 -9.46 45.03
C GLY A 376 -2.23 -9.91 45.28
N SER A 377 -2.43 -10.73 46.31
CA SER A 377 -3.73 -11.10 46.86
C SER A 377 -4.41 -9.86 47.46
N GLY A 378 -4.83 -8.94 46.61
CA GLY A 378 -5.67 -7.80 46.94
C GLY A 378 -6.91 -7.92 46.07
N ASN A 379 -8.02 -8.36 46.68
CA ASN A 379 -9.35 -8.23 46.11
C ASN A 379 -9.64 -6.74 45.85
N VAL A 380 -9.21 -6.23 44.70
CA VAL A 380 -9.79 -5.02 44.13
C VAL A 380 -10.94 -5.51 43.26
N SER A 381 -12.13 -5.47 43.85
CA SER A 381 -13.40 -5.65 43.15
C SER A 381 -13.50 -4.61 42.03
N ALA A 382 -12.98 -4.93 40.85
CA ALA A 382 -13.38 -4.27 39.63
C ALA A 382 -14.84 -4.67 39.38
N ASN A 383 -15.75 -3.70 39.54
CA ASN A 383 -17.18 -3.87 39.29
C ASN A 383 -17.40 -4.55 37.92
N ASN A 384 -17.68 -5.85 37.94
CA ASN A 384 -18.14 -6.63 36.81
C ASN A 384 -19.61 -6.31 36.51
N SER A 385 -19.90 -5.04 36.23
CA SER A 385 -21.22 -4.56 35.83
C SER A 385 -21.16 -4.02 34.41
N ALA A 386 -20.76 -4.90 33.49
CA ALA A 386 -21.12 -4.78 32.09
C ALA A 386 -21.45 -6.19 31.61
N ALA A 387 -22.59 -6.71 32.03
CA ALA A 387 -23.31 -7.68 31.21
C ALA A 387 -23.66 -6.96 29.91
N GLY A 388 -22.71 -6.94 28.97
CA GLY A 388 -22.95 -6.42 27.64
C GLY A 388 -24.04 -7.29 27.05
N THR A 389 -25.20 -6.69 26.77
CA THR A 389 -26.23 -7.31 25.94
C THR A 389 -25.52 -7.91 24.72
N PRO A 390 -25.68 -9.20 24.42
CA PRO A 390 -25.05 -9.78 23.24
C PRO A 390 -25.47 -8.95 22.04
N VAL A 391 -24.50 -8.29 21.41
CA VAL A 391 -24.72 -7.71 20.08
C VAL A 391 -25.02 -8.89 19.18
N ALA A 392 -26.15 -8.83 18.46
CA ALA A 392 -26.71 -9.96 17.74
C ALA A 392 -25.62 -10.70 16.93
N GLY A 393 -25.37 -11.96 17.27
CA GLY A 393 -24.45 -12.84 16.55
C GLY A 393 -23.02 -12.99 17.10
N LEU A 394 -22.59 -12.23 18.13
CA LEU A 394 -21.23 -12.35 18.68
C LEU A 394 -21.20 -12.98 20.08
N SER A 395 -20.21 -13.86 20.34
CA SER A 395 -19.93 -14.30 21.71
C SER A 395 -19.38 -13.17 22.57
N ALA A 396 -19.70 -13.15 23.87
CA ALA A 396 -19.24 -12.11 24.79
C ALA A 396 -17.70 -12.01 24.86
N GLN A 397 -17.01 -13.15 24.77
CA GLN A 397 -15.54 -13.21 24.73
C GLN A 397 -14.99 -12.55 23.45
N THR A 398 -15.57 -12.87 22.28
CA THR A 398 -15.16 -12.29 21.00
C THR A 398 -15.38 -10.78 20.99
N TYR A 399 -16.54 -10.33 21.43
CA TYR A 399 -16.86 -8.90 21.53
C TYR A 399 -15.86 -8.17 22.44
N LYS A 400 -15.56 -8.73 23.63
CA LYS A 400 -14.58 -8.17 24.56
C LYS A 400 -13.17 -8.10 23.95
N ALA A 401 -12.74 -9.13 23.23
CA ALA A 401 -11.42 -9.16 22.58
C ALA A 401 -11.31 -8.09 21.48
N ILE A 402 -12.35 -7.91 20.66
CA ILE A 402 -12.37 -6.86 19.63
C ILE A 402 -12.37 -5.47 20.28
N CYS A 403 -13.17 -5.23 21.32
CA CYS A 403 -13.14 -3.94 22.02
C CYS A 403 -11.75 -3.67 22.61
N THR A 404 -11.11 -4.67 23.22
CA THR A 404 -9.73 -4.58 23.73
C THR A 404 -8.75 -4.20 22.63
N ALA A 405 -8.83 -4.84 21.46
CA ALA A 405 -7.97 -4.54 20.33
C ALA A 405 -8.18 -3.11 19.79
N LEU A 406 -9.44 -2.65 19.68
CA LEU A 406 -9.77 -1.30 19.24
C LEU A 406 -9.28 -0.23 20.21
N ASP A 407 -9.47 -0.43 21.52
CA ASP A 407 -9.07 0.55 22.53
C ASP A 407 -7.52 0.64 22.60
N LYS A 408 -6.82 -0.49 22.48
CA LYS A 408 -5.36 -0.50 22.33
C LYS A 408 -4.90 0.18 21.04
N PHE A 409 -5.53 -0.14 19.91
CA PHE A 409 -5.22 0.50 18.62
C PHE A 409 -5.31 2.03 18.73
N LYS A 410 -6.41 2.55 19.32
CA LYS A 410 -6.60 3.99 19.52
C LYS A 410 -5.52 4.59 20.42
N SER A 411 -5.22 3.94 21.53
CA SER A 411 -4.15 4.40 22.43
C SER A 411 -2.81 4.51 21.72
N TYR A 412 -2.42 3.50 20.92
CA TYR A 412 -1.15 3.52 20.19
C TYR A 412 -1.18 4.42 18.96
N TRP A 413 -2.35 4.69 18.39
CA TRP A 413 -2.51 5.71 17.36
C TRP A 413 -2.21 7.08 17.95
N ASP A 414 -2.86 7.45 19.05
CA ASP A 414 -2.73 8.78 19.65
C ASP A 414 -1.30 9.05 20.16
N MET A 415 -0.69 8.06 20.84
CA MET A 415 0.68 8.17 21.34
C MET A 415 1.68 8.36 20.19
N ASP A 416 1.55 7.55 19.14
CA ASP A 416 2.52 7.60 18.03
C ASP A 416 2.29 8.80 17.13
N MET A 417 1.04 9.27 16.96
CA MET A 417 0.75 10.55 16.30
C MET A 417 1.43 11.71 17.04
N ALA A 418 1.34 11.76 18.37
CA ALA A 418 1.99 12.82 19.15
C ALA A 418 3.53 12.78 19.05
N ILE A 419 4.12 11.58 18.92
CA ILE A 419 5.58 11.39 18.82
C ILE A 419 6.08 11.67 17.39
N GLN A 420 5.43 11.10 16.38
CA GLN A 420 5.89 11.08 14.99
C GLN A 420 5.42 12.31 14.19
N PHE A 421 4.25 12.87 14.54
CA PHE A 421 3.62 13.98 13.81
C PHE A 421 3.07 15.03 14.78
N PRO A 422 3.95 15.71 15.55
CA PRO A 422 3.50 16.71 16.52
C PRO A 422 2.76 17.87 15.82
N PRO A 423 1.61 18.32 16.35
CA PRO A 423 0.75 19.35 15.74
C PRO A 423 1.42 20.69 15.44
N SER A 424 2.55 20.99 16.08
CA SER A 424 3.26 22.26 15.94
C SER A 424 3.90 22.47 14.56
N THR A 425 4.04 21.40 13.77
CA THR A 425 4.82 21.44 12.53
C THR A 425 4.03 20.79 11.40
N PRO A 426 3.59 21.55 10.37
CA PRO A 426 2.99 20.96 9.19
C PRO A 426 3.96 19.96 8.54
N ASN A 427 3.50 18.72 8.34
CA ASN A 427 4.31 17.67 7.75
C ASN A 427 3.54 16.98 6.60
N PRO A 428 3.92 17.23 5.33
CA PRO A 428 3.29 16.58 4.17
C PRO A 428 3.30 15.04 4.26
N ARG A 429 4.29 14.43 4.92
CA ARG A 429 4.41 12.96 5.05
C ARG A 429 3.32 12.32 5.95
N ARG A 430 2.57 13.13 6.69
CA ARG A 430 1.38 12.69 7.44
C ARG A 430 0.20 12.32 6.52
N TYR A 431 0.21 12.78 5.27
CA TYR A 431 -0.90 12.61 4.33
C TYR A 431 -0.71 11.40 3.41
N GLY A 432 -1.82 10.79 2.99
CA GLY A 432 -1.88 9.53 2.28
C GLY A 432 -3.09 8.72 2.75
N PHE A 433 -3.73 7.97 1.84
CA PHE A 433 -4.96 7.24 2.20
C PHE A 433 -4.61 6.12 3.19
N CYS A 434 -3.53 5.37 2.92
CA CYS A 434 -3.01 4.38 3.86
C CYS A 434 -2.13 4.95 4.98
N ARG A 435 -2.17 6.27 5.21
CA ARG A 435 -1.61 6.94 6.40
C ARG A 435 -2.70 7.38 7.38
N ASP A 436 -3.97 7.17 7.04
CA ASP A 436 -5.12 7.68 7.80
C ASP A 436 -6.00 6.54 8.35
N GLY A 437 -5.50 5.87 9.39
CA GLY A 437 -6.19 4.76 10.04
C GLY A 437 -7.31 5.16 11.01
N ILE A 438 -7.36 6.42 11.47
CA ILE A 438 -8.31 6.84 12.52
C ILE A 438 -9.76 6.81 12.06
N HIS A 439 -10.02 7.13 10.78
CA HIS A 439 -11.36 7.02 10.19
C HIS A 439 -11.87 5.57 10.24
N PHE A 440 -10.98 4.61 9.98
CA PHE A 440 -11.30 3.19 10.01
C PHE A 440 -11.47 2.65 11.44
N PHE A 441 -10.84 3.27 12.45
CA PHE A 441 -11.13 2.99 13.85
C PHE A 441 -12.57 3.35 14.22
N TRP A 442 -13.02 4.55 13.85
CA TRP A 442 -14.39 4.98 14.10
C TRP A 442 -15.40 4.15 13.31
N LEU A 443 -15.06 3.81 12.05
CA LEU A 443 -15.84 2.87 11.25
C LEU A 443 -15.96 1.52 11.96
N ALA A 444 -14.87 0.96 12.49
CA ALA A 444 -14.87 -0.32 13.19
C ALA A 444 -15.72 -0.27 14.48
N LYS A 445 -15.59 0.79 15.29
CA LYS A 445 -16.40 1.02 16.51
C LYS A 445 -17.89 1.12 16.18
N TRP A 446 -18.24 1.71 15.04
CA TRP A 446 -19.63 1.75 14.59
C TRP A 446 -20.10 0.38 14.10
N MET A 447 -19.32 -0.26 13.23
CA MET A 447 -19.69 -1.50 12.56
C MET A 447 -19.87 -2.68 13.52
N ILE A 448 -19.02 -2.80 14.55
CA ILE A 448 -19.15 -3.88 15.54
C ILE A 448 -20.51 -3.83 16.27
N LYS A 449 -21.10 -2.64 16.44
CA LYS A 449 -22.37 -2.44 17.17
C LYS A 449 -23.59 -2.43 16.27
N ASN A 450 -23.45 -1.94 15.04
CA ASN A 450 -24.58 -1.59 14.18
C ASN A 450 -24.69 -2.42 12.89
N THR A 451 -23.71 -3.27 12.57
CA THR A 451 -23.80 -4.13 11.39
C THR A 451 -24.69 -5.32 11.69
N SER A 452 -25.77 -5.47 10.92
CA SER A 452 -26.69 -6.59 10.98
C SER A 452 -26.34 -7.67 9.94
N VAL A 453 -26.99 -8.84 10.05
CA VAL A 453 -26.88 -9.90 9.03
C VAL A 453 -27.36 -9.42 7.66
N VAL A 454 -28.38 -8.54 7.61
CA VAL A 454 -28.91 -7.99 6.35
C VAL A 454 -27.84 -7.19 5.62
N ASP A 455 -27.06 -6.38 6.36
CA ASP A 455 -25.98 -5.59 5.79
C ASP A 455 -24.89 -6.45 5.15
N LEU A 456 -24.62 -7.63 5.72
CA LEU A 456 -23.65 -8.60 5.22
C LEU A 456 -24.13 -9.39 4.00
N GLN A 457 -25.41 -9.29 3.66
CA GLN A 457 -26.05 -9.94 2.50
C GLN A 457 -26.43 -8.94 1.40
N LEU A 458 -26.19 -7.64 1.60
CA LEU A 458 -26.36 -6.63 0.55
C LEU A 458 -25.55 -6.99 -0.69
N SER A 459 -26.11 -6.64 -1.85
CA SER A 459 -25.40 -6.74 -3.13
C SER A 459 -24.10 -5.94 -3.07
N PRO A 460 -23.05 -6.30 -3.85
CA PRO A 460 -21.77 -5.63 -3.78
C PRO A 460 -21.84 -4.10 -3.92
N ASP A 461 -22.67 -3.60 -4.84
CA ASP A 461 -22.77 -2.17 -5.12
C ASP A 461 -23.62 -1.43 -4.08
N ASP A 462 -24.65 -2.07 -3.49
CA ASP A 462 -25.41 -1.49 -2.38
C ASP A 462 -24.58 -1.42 -1.10
N ARG A 463 -23.81 -2.48 -0.84
CA ARG A 463 -22.84 -2.49 0.28
C ARG A 463 -21.80 -1.39 0.10
N PHE A 464 -21.32 -1.19 -1.12
CA PHE A 464 -20.34 -0.15 -1.41
C PHE A 464 -20.87 1.24 -1.09
N ARG A 465 -22.09 1.56 -1.56
CA ARG A 465 -22.75 2.84 -1.23
C ARG A 465 -22.89 3.02 0.27
N GLN A 466 -23.39 2.00 0.97
CA GLN A 466 -23.59 2.04 2.41
C GLN A 466 -22.28 2.34 3.16
N VAL A 467 -21.21 1.62 2.83
CA VAL A 467 -19.92 1.77 3.52
C VAL A 467 -19.24 3.09 3.17
N ILE A 468 -19.32 3.57 1.92
CA ILE A 468 -18.77 4.87 1.54
C ILE A 468 -19.51 6.02 2.23
N GLN A 469 -20.84 5.96 2.31
CA GLN A 469 -21.63 6.94 3.06
C GLN A 469 -21.28 6.95 4.55
N LEU A 470 -21.09 5.77 5.13
CA LEU A 470 -20.65 5.63 6.52
C LEU A 470 -19.22 6.15 6.73
N LEU A 471 -18.30 5.88 5.81
CA LEU A 471 -16.93 6.37 5.88
C LEU A 471 -16.86 7.90 5.77
N LYS A 472 -17.76 8.51 5.00
CA LYS A 472 -17.90 9.98 4.96
C LYS A 472 -18.48 10.53 6.25
N SER A 473 -19.44 9.83 6.87
CA SER A 473 -20.08 10.30 8.11
C SER A 473 -19.19 10.16 9.35
N VAL A 474 -18.24 9.22 9.39
CA VAL A 474 -17.30 9.09 10.53
C VAL A 474 -16.45 10.34 10.75
N LYS A 475 -16.29 11.21 9.74
CA LYS A 475 -15.61 12.51 9.86
C LYS A 475 -16.18 13.35 11.01
N ALA A 476 -17.48 13.23 11.29
CA ALA A 476 -18.15 13.91 12.41
C ALA A 476 -17.65 13.45 13.79
N TRP A 477 -17.06 12.25 13.90
CA TRP A 477 -16.45 11.75 15.13
C TRP A 477 -14.93 11.98 15.17
N VAL A 478 -14.26 11.91 14.02
CA VAL A 478 -12.81 12.15 13.90
C VAL A 478 -12.46 13.59 14.25
N MET A 479 -13.21 14.56 13.72
CA MET A 479 -12.97 16.00 13.94
C MET A 479 -12.89 16.38 15.44
N PRO A 480 -13.92 16.14 16.27
CA PRO A 480 -13.87 16.53 17.67
C PRO A 480 -12.85 15.72 18.48
N ASP A 481 -12.59 14.46 18.12
CA ASP A 481 -11.60 13.62 18.80
C ASP A 481 -10.18 14.18 18.65
N GLY A 482 -9.77 14.49 17.41
CA GLY A 482 -8.46 15.06 17.09
C GLY A 482 -8.29 16.52 17.48
N ALA A 483 -9.37 17.31 17.48
CA ALA A 483 -9.33 18.74 17.78
C ALA A 483 -8.73 19.05 19.16
N SER A 484 -9.03 18.22 20.17
CA SER A 484 -8.47 18.37 21.52
C SER A 484 -6.94 18.26 21.58
N ARG A 485 -6.34 17.59 20.60
CA ARG A 485 -4.90 17.37 20.46
C ARG A 485 -4.27 18.24 19.37
N GLY A 486 -5.05 19.09 18.70
CA GLY A 486 -4.58 19.89 17.55
C GLY A 486 -4.27 19.07 16.30
N GLU A 487 -4.77 17.84 16.20
CA GLU A 487 -4.49 16.96 15.07
C GLU A 487 -5.27 17.41 13.83
N GLU A 488 -4.56 17.52 12.70
CA GLU A 488 -5.19 17.75 11.40
C GLU A 488 -5.91 16.50 10.90
N LEU A 489 -6.97 16.71 10.13
CA LEU A 489 -7.66 15.63 9.44
C LEU A 489 -6.77 15.03 8.34
N GLY A 490 -6.90 13.73 8.14
CA GLY A 490 -6.12 13.02 7.11
C GLY A 490 -6.84 12.91 5.79
N SER A 491 -6.17 12.27 4.83
CA SER A 491 -6.63 12.17 3.44
C SER A 491 -7.95 11.41 3.25
N VAL A 492 -8.39 10.60 4.22
CA VAL A 492 -9.72 9.95 4.15
C VAL A 492 -10.84 10.97 4.37
N SER A 493 -10.54 12.10 5.02
CA SER A 493 -11.51 13.18 5.21
C SER A 493 -11.75 14.03 3.96
N ASP A 494 -10.91 13.85 2.93
CA ASP A 494 -10.93 14.58 1.65
C ASP A 494 -11.67 13.82 0.54
N ILE A 495 -12.24 12.64 0.85
CA ILE A 495 -13.06 11.88 -0.09
C ILE A 495 -14.18 12.78 -0.61
N ASP A 496 -14.30 12.85 -1.93
CA ASP A 496 -15.28 13.71 -2.58
C ASP A 496 -16.70 13.35 -2.18
N ASN A 497 -17.54 14.35 -1.94
CA ASN A 497 -18.93 14.15 -1.50
C ASN A 497 -19.73 13.32 -2.51
N ASP A 498 -19.45 13.43 -3.80
CA ASP A 498 -20.19 12.73 -4.85
C ASP A 498 -19.68 11.31 -5.12
N TYR A 499 -18.47 10.96 -4.65
CA TYR A 499 -17.87 9.66 -4.88
C TYR A 499 -18.76 8.52 -4.35
N GLY A 500 -19.24 7.66 -5.23
CA GLY A 500 -20.03 6.49 -4.88
C GLY A 500 -21.43 6.78 -4.30
N VAL A 501 -21.98 7.98 -4.50
CA VAL A 501 -23.34 8.33 -4.02
C VAL A 501 -24.39 8.01 -5.08
N ASN A 502 -24.48 8.85 -6.12
CA ASN A 502 -25.54 8.74 -7.14
C ASN A 502 -25.08 7.89 -8.35
N ASN A 503 -23.83 8.09 -8.78
CA ASN A 503 -23.24 7.38 -9.91
C ASN A 503 -22.22 6.36 -9.41
N LEU A 504 -22.35 5.12 -9.89
CA LEU A 504 -21.42 4.02 -9.59
C LEU A 504 -20.37 3.78 -10.69
N THR A 505 -20.33 4.68 -11.66
CA THR A 505 -19.14 4.93 -12.48
C THR A 505 -18.23 5.86 -11.68
N LEU A 506 -17.21 5.28 -11.07
CA LEU A 506 -16.42 5.92 -10.02
C LEU A 506 -15.26 6.72 -10.60
N ASP A 507 -14.72 7.69 -9.86
CA ASP A 507 -13.49 8.36 -10.23
C ASP A 507 -12.44 8.20 -9.14
N MET A 508 -11.36 7.46 -9.44
CA MET A 508 -10.28 7.21 -8.50
C MET A 508 -9.71 8.49 -7.87
N ALA A 509 -9.57 9.60 -8.61
CA ALA A 509 -9.03 10.85 -8.09
C ALA A 509 -9.96 11.55 -7.08
N GLN A 510 -11.25 11.17 -7.03
CA GLN A 510 -12.19 11.64 -6.02
C GLN A 510 -12.08 10.87 -4.70
N LEU A 511 -11.58 9.64 -4.72
CA LEU A 511 -11.35 8.82 -3.52
C LEU A 511 -9.92 8.99 -2.98
N PHE A 512 -8.95 8.96 -3.87
CA PHE A 512 -7.53 9.13 -3.59
C PHE A 512 -7.12 10.49 -4.14
N LYS A 513 -7.36 11.55 -3.35
CA LYS A 513 -7.17 12.93 -3.80
C LYS A 513 -5.70 13.24 -4.09
N PRO A 514 -5.37 13.95 -5.19
CA PRO A 514 -4.00 14.38 -5.47
C PRO A 514 -3.36 15.11 -4.28
N LEU A 515 -2.11 14.77 -3.95
CA LEU A 515 -1.34 15.39 -2.86
C LEU A 515 -0.12 16.17 -3.40
N PRO A 516 -0.30 17.37 -3.99
CA PRO A 516 0.80 18.14 -4.59
C PRO A 516 1.86 18.57 -3.56
N SER A 517 1.45 18.92 -2.33
CA SER A 517 2.37 19.30 -1.25
C SER A 517 3.32 18.16 -0.84
N VAL A 518 2.87 16.90 -0.95
CA VAL A 518 3.72 15.74 -0.73
C VAL A 518 4.76 15.67 -1.85
N MET A 519 4.33 15.81 -3.10
CA MET A 519 5.20 15.73 -4.28
C MET A 519 6.25 16.83 -4.36
N GLU A 520 5.92 18.04 -3.91
CA GLU A 520 6.84 19.17 -3.85
C GLU A 520 7.88 19.05 -2.73
N SER A 521 7.74 18.08 -1.82
CA SER A 521 8.72 17.82 -0.77
C SER A 521 10.07 17.40 -1.39
N PRO A 522 11.20 18.02 -0.99
CA PRO A 522 12.54 17.70 -1.52
C PRO A 522 12.94 16.22 -1.38
N SER A 523 12.25 15.48 -0.51
CA SER A 523 12.52 14.09 -0.21
C SER A 523 11.73 13.09 -1.07
N MET A 524 10.75 13.53 -1.87
CA MET A 524 9.95 12.61 -2.68
C MET A 524 10.74 12.10 -3.88
N PRO A 525 10.79 10.76 -4.09
CA PRO A 525 11.46 10.21 -5.25
C PRO A 525 10.65 10.47 -6.52
N SER A 526 11.34 10.89 -7.58
CA SER A 526 10.76 10.99 -8.94
C SER A 526 11.02 9.71 -9.72
N VAL A 527 10.10 9.37 -10.63
CA VAL A 527 10.29 8.24 -11.56
C VAL A 527 11.47 8.56 -12.47
N LYS A 528 12.53 7.75 -12.41
CA LYS A 528 13.72 7.95 -13.23
C LYS A 528 13.49 7.42 -14.64
N THR A 529 13.85 8.23 -15.63
CA THR A 529 13.75 7.90 -17.07
C THR A 529 15.00 7.23 -17.62
N GLU A 530 16.08 7.22 -16.84
CA GLU A 530 17.37 6.67 -17.23
C GLU A 530 17.32 5.14 -17.35
N VAL A 531 18.21 4.62 -18.20
CA VAL A 531 18.52 3.18 -18.32
C VAL A 531 19.26 2.71 -17.09
#